data_AF-A0A2D6TIY7-F1
#
_entry.id   AF-A0A2D6TIY7-F1
#
_cell.length_a   1.000
_cell.length_b   1.000
_cell.length_c   1.000
_cell.angle_alpha   90.00
_cell.angle_beta   90.00
_cell.angle_gamma   90.00
#
_symmetry.space_group_name_H-M   'P 1'
#
loop_
_entity.id
_entity.type
_entity.pdbx_description
1 polymer ?
#
loop_
_entity_poly.entity_id
_entity_poly.type
_entity_poly.pdbx_seq_one_letter_code
_entity_poly.pdbx_strand_id
1 'polypeptide(L)' 'MERLNKIILFSFFIILIFINGCYNEDVDAQKEYEKCTSVCASVLEEDFVTMKLCMDECEEKFLE' A
#
# COMPACT_ATOMS: atom_id res chain seq x y z
N MET A 1 7.68 -40.44 -7.86
CA MET A 1 7.37 -39.50 -6.76
C MET A 1 8.27 -38.26 -6.76
N GLU A 2 9.58 -38.36 -6.99
CA GLU A 2 10.50 -37.19 -6.93
C GLU A 2 10.19 -36.06 -7.93
N ARG A 3 9.74 -36.38 -9.15
CA ARG A 3 9.41 -35.37 -10.17
C ARG A 3 8.18 -34.53 -9.81
N LEU A 4 7.19 -35.11 -9.13
CA LEU A 4 5.98 -34.41 -8.70
C LEU A 4 6.30 -33.39 -7.59
N ASN A 5 7.21 -33.76 -6.68
CA ASN A 5 7.61 -32.91 -5.56
C ASN A 5 8.37 -31.66 -6.02
N LYS A 6 9.18 -31.78 -7.08
CA LYS A 6 9.87 -30.63 -7.69
C LYS A 6 8.89 -29.66 -8.36
N ILE A 7 7.84 -30.17 -9.00
CA ILE A 7 6.81 -29.33 -9.65
C ILE A 7 6.02 -28.56 -8.58
N ILE A 8 5.63 -29.22 -7.48
CA ILE A 8 4.90 -28.58 -6.38
C ILE A 8 5.74 -27.46 -5.74
N LEU A 9 7.02 -27.72 -5.45
CA LEU A 9 7.94 -26.72 -4.92
C LEU A 9 8.10 -25.52 -5.86
N PHE A 10 8.23 -25.78 -7.16
CA PHE A 10 8.35 -24.73 -8.16
C PHE A 10 7.09 -23.87 -8.25
N SER A 11 5.90 -24.48 -8.24
CA SER A 11 4.63 -23.75 -8.22
C SER A 11 4.46 -22.91 -6.94
N PHE A 12 4.90 -23.42 -5.79
CA PHE A 12 4.83 -22.69 -4.52
C PHE A 12 5.75 -21.46 -4.54
N PHE A 13 6.95 -21.60 -5.11
CA PHE A 13 7.90 -20.50 -5.25
C PHE A 13 7.36 -19.38 -6.16
N ILE A 14 6.70 -19.74 -7.25
CA ILE A 14 6.05 -18.79 -8.15
C ILE A 14 4.94 -18.02 -7.41
N ILE A 15 4.07 -18.71 -6.68
CA ILE A 15 2.98 -18.08 -5.92
C ILE A 15 3.53 -17.09 -4.87
N LEU A 16 4.61 -17.43 -4.17
CA LEU A 16 5.24 -16.54 -3.18
C LEU A 16 5.79 -15.25 -3.80
N ILE A 17 6.34 -15.30 -5.01
CA ILE A 17 6.85 -14.10 -5.69
C ILE A 17 5.70 -13.16 -6.05
N PHE A 18 4.58 -13.69 -6.56
CA PHE A 18 3.40 -12.88 -6.90
C PHE A 18 2.76 -12.22 -5.69
N ILE A 19 2.67 -12.93 -4.55
CA ILE A 19 2.11 -12.37 -3.31
C ILE A 19 3.00 -11.22 -2.79
N ASN A 20 4.33 -11.41 -2.76
CA ASN A 20 5.25 -10.37 -2.30
C ASN A 20 5.31 -9.14 -3.21
N GLY A 21 5.14 -9.32 -4.52
CA GLY A 21 5.11 -8.22 -5.49
C GLY A 21 3.93 -7.29 -5.26
N CYS A 22 2.71 -7.85 -5.14
CA CYS A 22 1.48 -7.09 -4.93
C CYS A 22 1.46 -6.42 -3.55
N TYR A 23 1.92 -7.13 -2.50
CA TYR A 23 1.95 -6.61 -1.14
C TYR A 23 2.83 -5.36 -0.98
N ASN A 24 3.94 -5.27 -1.72
CA ASN A 24 4.84 -4.12 -1.62
C ASN A 24 4.27 -2.85 -2.24
N GLU A 25 3.44 -2.97 -3.28
CA GLU A 25 2.84 -1.82 -3.97
C GLU A 25 1.77 -1.16 -3.08
N ASP A 26 0.87 -1.96 -2.50
CA ASP A 26 -0.15 -1.48 -1.57
C ASP A 26 0.46 -0.85 -0.31
N VAL A 27 1.54 -1.44 0.22
CA VAL A 27 2.24 -0.91 1.41
C VAL A 27 2.94 0.41 1.11
N ASP A 28 3.49 0.60 -0.09
CA ASP A 28 4.15 1.85 -0.46
C ASP A 28 3.13 2.98 -0.66
N ALA A 29 2.00 2.68 -1.33
CA ALA A 29 0.85 3.57 -1.46
C ALA A 29 0.31 4.03 -0.10
N GLN A 30 0.10 3.09 0.83
CA GLN A 30 -0.37 3.41 2.18
C GLN A 30 0.63 4.27 2.96
N LYS A 31 1.93 4.04 2.78
CA LYS A 31 2.98 4.82 3.42
C LYS A 31 3.06 6.26 2.89
N GLU A 32 2.86 6.47 1.60
CA GLU A 32 2.81 7.82 1.02
C GLU A 32 1.54 8.56 1.44
N TYR A 33 0.40 7.87 1.56
CA TYR A 33 -0.81 8.42 2.16
C TYR A 33 -0.60 8.90 3.62
N GLU A 34 0.05 8.09 4.46
CA GLU A 34 0.36 8.47 5.85
C GLU A 34 1.27 9.70 5.94
N LYS A 35 2.26 9.81 5.05
CA LYS A 35 3.12 11.00 4.96
C LYS A 35 2.31 12.24 4.57
N CYS A 36 1.44 12.12 3.56
CA CYS A 36 0.62 13.21 3.07
C CYS A 36 -0.33 13.73 4.16
N THR A 37 -1.07 12.83 4.81
CA THR A 37 -2.02 13.18 5.87
C THR A 37 -1.34 13.73 7.13
N SER A 38 -0.11 13.30 7.43
CA SER A 38 0.70 13.90 8.50
C SER A 38 1.00 15.38 8.27
N VAL A 39 1.22 15.81 7.01
CA VAL A 39 1.37 17.24 6.67
C VAL A 39 0.05 17.98 6.86
N CYS A 40 -1.08 17.40 6.41
CA CYS A 40 -2.40 18.00 6.62
C CYS A 40 -2.67 18.25 8.11
N ALA A 41 -2.42 17.24 8.96
CA ALA A 41 -2.65 17.35 10.40
C ALA A 41 -1.71 18.36 11.08
N SER A 42 -0.46 18.49 10.62
CA SER A 42 0.52 19.40 11.24
C SER A 42 0.35 20.87 10.84
N VAL A 43 -0.21 21.14 9.66
CA VAL A 43 -0.37 22.51 9.13
C VAL A 43 -1.77 23.07 9.38
N LEU A 44 -2.79 22.21 9.40
CA LEU A 44 -4.21 22.61 9.40
C LEU A 44 -4.95 22.22 10.69
N GLU A 45 -4.22 22.07 11.80
CA GLU A 45 -4.72 21.55 13.08
C GLU A 45 -6.03 22.23 13.57
N GLU A 46 -6.21 23.52 13.31
CA GLU A 46 -7.38 24.31 13.73
C GLU A 46 -8.40 24.56 12.60
N ASP A 47 -8.07 24.22 11.35
CA ASP A 47 -8.95 24.40 10.18
C ASP A 47 -9.50 23.07 9.70
N PHE A 48 -10.59 22.64 10.33
CA PHE A 48 -11.22 21.34 10.09
C PHE A 48 -11.70 21.12 8.65
N VAL A 49 -12.14 22.17 7.95
CA VAL A 49 -12.66 22.04 6.58
C VAL A 49 -11.49 21.86 5.62
N THR A 50 -10.47 22.70 5.75
CA THR A 50 -9.28 22.61 4.91
C THR A 50 -8.49 21.34 5.21
N MET A 51 -8.42 20.91 6.48
CA MET A 51 -7.82 19.64 6.87
C MET A 51 -8.54 18.47 6.20
N LYS A 52 -9.87 18.47 6.20
CA LYS A 52 -10.64 17.43 5.51
C LYS A 52 -10.35 17.39 4.01
N LEU A 53 -10.40 18.54 3.33
CA LEU A 53 -10.11 18.63 1.89
C LEU A 53 -8.69 18.12 1.56
N CYS A 54 -7.72 18.43 2.44
CA CYS A 54 -6.34 17.94 2.30
C CYS A 54 -6.26 16.42 2.44
N MET A 55 -6.98 15.83 3.41
CA MET A 55 -7.02 14.37 3.59
C MET A 55 -7.73 13.67 2.41
N ASP A 56 -8.84 14.22 1.93
CA ASP A 56 -9.59 13.70 0.78
C ASP A 56 -8.68 13.69 -0.48
N GLU A 57 -7.87 14.74 -0.70
CA GLU A 57 -6.90 14.78 -1.82
C GLU A 57 -5.76 13.76 -1.65
N CYS A 58 -5.30 13.50 -0.42
CA CYS A 58 -4.31 12.47 -0.16
C CYS A 58 -4.86 11.06 -0.44
N GLU A 59 -6.12 10.80 -0.11
CA GLU A 59 -6.79 9.52 -0.39
C GLU A 59 -6.92 9.30 -1.90
N GLU A 60 -7.42 10.29 -2.66
CA GLU A 60 -7.56 10.21 -4.12
C GLU A 60 -6.23 9.95 -4.84
N LYS A 61 -5.11 10.48 -4.33
CA LYS A 61 -3.80 10.36 -5.00
C LYS A 61 -3.07 9.05 -4.76
N PHE A 62 -3.31 8.41 -3.62
CA PHE A 62 -2.49 7.29 -3.16
C PHE A 62 -3.29 6.02 -2.92
N LEU A 63 -4.61 6.10 -2.73
CA LEU A 63 -5.44 4.95 -2.36
C LEU A 63 -6.58 4.65 -3.36
N GLU A 64 -6.95 5.60 -4.23
CA GLU A 64 -7.88 5.41 -5.37
C GLU A 64 -7.17 5.37 -6.73
#